data_AF-A0AAE1MK53-F1
#
_entry.id   AF-A0AAE1MK53-F1
#
_cell.length_a   1.000
_cell.length_b   1.000
_cell.length_c   1.000
_cell.angle_alpha   90.00
_cell.angle_beta   90.00
_cell.angle_gamma   90.00
#
_symmetry.space_group_name_H-M   'P 1'
#
loop_
_entity.id
_entity.type
_entity.pdbx_description
1 polymer ?
#
loop_
_entity_poly.entity_id
_entity_poly.type
_entity_poly.pdbx_seq_one_letter_code
_entity_poly.pdbx_strand_id
1 'polypeptide(L)'
;MKGHTEIIDLSSDDECDVVLKAAKLESDFAVHGEEDSEGNMNSSGPTQGTGHGGSSVLEQGLSPVDNLYPSYTSPIAAEPLCRQFWKSGNYDDGLGSKVPVQNANHYQHVHPLFLHSNATSHKWVFGAIAELVDNAFDEIQNGATFVIVDKISNPKDGSPALLIQDDGGGMDPEAMRCCMSFGFSDKKSEFAIGKYGNGFKTSSMRLGADVIVFSRHLDKGVLTQSIGLLSFTFLMQTRRDSIVVPMVSYEFNMSTNTVDMLKGREHFMSNLSTLLTWSPYSSEAELLKQFEDIGPHGTKVIIYNLWFNGDGNLELDFDKDPEDICIAGDIIKVVRTVNEQHIANRYKYSLRAYLSMLYLRVPENFIIMLRGQVVKPHNIADDLKFPEYILYQPSSGGCKEGTVVTTIGFLKEAPQVNIHGFVVYHKNRLILPFWRVVNYLDSRCRGVAGVLQADFIEPIHNKQDFERTSLFQKLEIRLKEMTWEYWYILCAILLSSCYVYVGCRNN
;
A
#
# COMPACT_ATOMS: atom_id res chain seq x y z
N MET A 1 37.36 -20.70 14.39
CA MET A 1 37.57 -19.25 14.20
C MET A 1 36.22 -18.65 13.87
N LYS A 2 35.77 -17.64 14.64
CA LYS A 2 34.41 -17.10 14.60
C LYS A 2 34.15 -16.41 13.25
N GLY A 3 33.13 -16.87 12.52
CA GLY A 3 32.66 -16.23 11.30
C GLY A 3 31.91 -14.94 11.64
N HIS A 4 32.37 -13.83 11.07
CA HIS A 4 31.65 -12.57 11.11
C HIS A 4 30.51 -12.62 10.08
N THR A 5 29.28 -12.49 10.57
CA THR A 5 28.11 -12.17 9.75
C THR A 5 28.24 -10.71 9.34
N GLU A 6 28.43 -10.42 8.04
CA GLU A 6 28.28 -9.06 7.54
C GLU A 6 26.79 -8.74 7.40
N ILE A 7 26.38 -7.76 8.20
CA ILE A 7 25.08 -7.08 8.17
C ILE A 7 25.09 -6.18 6.92
N ILE A 8 23.99 -6.16 6.18
CA ILE A 8 23.82 -5.18 5.09
C ILE A 8 23.77 -3.79 5.73
N ASP A 9 24.78 -2.99 5.41
CA ASP A 9 24.97 -1.62 5.85
C ASP A 9 23.87 -0.70 5.29
N LEU A 10 23.28 0.13 6.15
CA LEU A 10 22.15 1.02 5.85
C LEU A 10 22.54 2.50 5.83
N SER A 11 23.83 2.84 5.78
CA SER A 11 24.27 4.25 5.72
C SER A 11 25.48 4.43 4.81
N SER A 12 25.24 4.72 3.54
CA SER A 12 26.16 5.53 2.75
C SER A 12 25.53 6.90 2.55
N ASP A 13 25.90 7.83 3.42
CA ASP A 13 25.60 9.25 3.27
C ASP A 13 26.40 9.81 2.08
N ASP A 14 25.73 10.13 0.98
CA ASP A 14 26.10 11.29 0.18
C ASP A 14 25.09 12.39 0.54
N GLU A 15 25.62 13.45 1.17
CA GLU A 15 24.90 14.54 1.80
C GLU A 15 23.86 15.22 0.88
N CYS A 16 22.62 15.33 1.36
CA CYS A 16 21.74 16.47 1.07
C CYS A 16 20.90 16.75 2.32
N ASP A 17 21.31 17.78 3.07
CA ASP A 17 20.64 18.31 4.25
C ASP A 17 19.17 18.68 3.97
N VAL A 18 18.22 17.94 4.54
CA VAL A 18 16.89 18.46 4.87
C VAL A 18 16.52 18.02 6.28
N VAL A 19 16.60 18.98 7.20
CA VAL A 19 16.28 18.84 8.63
C VAL A 19 14.80 18.53 8.82
N LEU A 20 14.45 17.26 9.12
CA LEU A 20 13.14 16.89 9.65
C LEU A 20 13.14 16.98 11.18
N LYS A 21 12.55 18.05 11.72
CA LYS A 21 12.19 18.14 13.14
C LYS A 21 10.94 17.30 13.40
N ALA A 22 11.10 16.21 14.15
CA ALA A 22 9.98 15.45 14.71
C ALA A 22 9.18 16.31 15.71
N ALA A 23 7.95 16.64 15.37
CA ALA A 23 7.00 17.26 16.30
C ALA A 23 6.24 16.16 17.06
N LYS A 24 6.40 16.17 18.38
CA LYS A 24 5.56 15.46 19.35
C LYS A 24 4.10 15.94 19.19
N LEU A 25 3.18 15.02 18.94
CA LEU A 25 1.74 15.27 19.05
C LEU A 25 1.29 14.81 20.45
N GLU A 26 1.03 15.78 21.32
CA GLU A 26 0.30 15.59 22.57
C GLU A 26 -1.20 15.43 22.26
N SER A 27 -1.80 14.45 22.92
CA SER A 27 -3.24 14.24 22.99
C SER A 27 -3.89 15.30 23.87
N ASP A 28 -4.91 16.01 23.37
CA ASP A 28 -6.12 16.29 24.17
C ASP A 28 -7.25 16.92 23.34
N PHE A 29 -8.47 16.66 23.85
CA PHE A 29 -9.78 17.28 23.63
C PHE A 29 -10.87 16.36 23.05
N ALA A 30 -11.49 15.61 23.97
CA ALA A 30 -12.86 15.13 23.86
C ALA A 30 -13.83 16.30 24.11
N VAL A 31 -14.75 16.52 23.16
CA VAL A 31 -15.87 17.46 23.30
C VAL A 31 -17.12 16.66 23.64
N HIS A 32 -17.72 17.01 24.78
CA HIS A 32 -19.04 16.58 25.22
C HIS A 32 -20.13 16.96 24.20
N GLY A 33 -21.01 16.01 23.90
CA GLY A 33 -22.33 16.24 23.33
C GLY A 33 -23.35 15.50 24.18
N GLU A 34 -24.11 16.26 24.98
CA GLU A 34 -25.33 15.81 25.65
C GLU A 34 -26.47 15.73 24.61
N GLU A 35 -27.21 14.62 24.61
CA GLU A 35 -28.59 14.59 24.13
C GLU A 35 -29.44 13.83 25.15
N ASP A 36 -30.43 14.56 25.69
CA ASP A 36 -31.50 14.10 26.56
C ASP A 36 -32.45 13.13 25.82
N SER A 37 -32.97 12.12 26.52
CA SER A 37 -34.39 11.77 26.40
C SER A 37 -34.90 10.93 27.58
N GLU A 38 -36.11 11.27 27.96
CA GLU A 38 -36.86 10.97 29.18
C GLU A 38 -37.31 9.51 29.33
N GLY A 39 -37.64 9.09 30.58
CA GLY A 39 -38.34 7.81 30.76
C GLY A 39 -38.58 7.24 32.17
N ASN A 40 -39.15 8.02 33.08
CA ASN A 40 -40.12 7.61 34.12
C ASN A 40 -39.86 6.48 35.17
N MET A 41 -40.00 6.92 36.44
CA MET A 41 -40.84 6.36 37.52
C MET A 41 -40.43 5.11 38.35
N ASN A 42 -40.03 5.42 39.59
CA ASN A 42 -40.59 5.00 40.88
C ASN A 42 -40.37 3.59 41.48
N SER A 43 -39.51 3.62 42.53
CA SER A 43 -39.78 3.29 43.95
C SER A 43 -39.98 1.84 44.43
N SER A 44 -39.07 1.36 45.28
CA SER A 44 -39.31 0.96 46.70
C SER A 44 -38.03 0.37 47.34
N GLY A 45 -37.66 0.83 48.55
CA GLY A 45 -36.55 0.27 49.38
C GLY A 45 -37.08 -0.73 50.44
N PRO A 46 -36.43 -0.92 51.62
CA PRO A 46 -35.00 -0.83 51.96
C PRO A 46 -34.51 -2.00 52.87
N THR A 47 -33.25 -1.87 53.35
CA THR A 47 -32.69 -2.29 54.67
C THR A 47 -32.00 -3.65 54.94
N GLN A 48 -30.91 -3.50 55.72
CA GLN A 48 -30.24 -4.37 56.71
C GLN A 48 -29.00 -5.20 56.33
N GLY A 49 -28.02 -5.15 57.25
CA GLY A 49 -26.65 -5.65 57.12
C GLY A 49 -26.24 -6.69 58.16
N THR A 50 -25.02 -6.53 58.71
CA THR A 50 -24.17 -7.45 59.52
C THR A 50 -23.28 -8.36 58.65
N GLY A 51 -22.00 -8.64 58.91
CA GLY A 51 -21.05 -8.28 59.98
C GLY A 51 -19.88 -9.29 59.99
N HIS A 52 -18.66 -8.81 60.29
CA HIS A 52 -17.42 -9.51 60.72
C HIS A 52 -16.62 -10.39 59.73
N GLY A 53 -15.28 -10.43 59.73
CA GLY A 53 -14.18 -9.80 60.48
C GLY A 53 -12.84 -10.09 59.73
N GLY A 54 -11.86 -9.19 59.62
CA GLY A 54 -10.73 -8.95 60.56
C GLY A 54 -9.79 -10.17 60.68
N SER A 55 -8.45 -10.16 60.57
CA SER A 55 -7.41 -9.13 60.40
C SER A 55 -6.03 -9.85 60.24
N SER A 56 -5.07 -9.12 59.63
CA SER A 56 -3.62 -9.05 59.93
C SER A 56 -2.62 -10.20 59.66
N VAL A 57 -1.88 -9.98 58.57
CA VAL A 57 -0.42 -9.99 58.29
C VAL A 57 0.60 -10.01 59.45
N LEU A 58 1.75 -10.67 59.16
CA LEU A 58 3.17 -10.43 59.54
C LEU A 58 3.82 -11.69 60.17
N GLU A 59 5.04 -12.13 59.90
CA GLU A 59 6.07 -11.92 58.86
C GLU A 59 7.19 -12.97 59.16
N GLN A 60 8.05 -13.23 58.17
CA GLN A 60 9.44 -13.73 58.29
C GLN A 60 9.75 -15.20 58.65
N GLY A 61 10.43 -15.86 57.69
CA GLY A 61 11.77 -16.36 57.97
C GLY A 61 12.08 -17.84 57.66
N LEU A 62 13.07 -18.02 56.76
CA LEU A 62 14.06 -19.12 56.68
C LEU A 62 13.75 -20.38 55.84
N SER A 63 14.54 -20.56 54.78
CA SER A 63 14.86 -21.85 54.14
C SER A 63 16.05 -22.51 54.86
N PRO A 64 16.37 -23.82 54.70
CA PRO A 64 17.09 -24.28 53.49
C PRO A 64 16.96 -25.79 53.08
N VAL A 65 17.54 -26.09 51.90
CA VAL A 65 18.17 -27.36 51.41
C VAL A 65 17.37 -28.35 50.53
N ASP A 66 17.75 -28.31 49.24
CA ASP A 66 18.00 -29.35 48.20
C ASP A 66 17.11 -30.61 48.04
N ASN A 67 16.65 -30.84 46.79
CA ASN A 67 17.12 -31.98 46.00
C ASN A 67 16.79 -31.86 44.49
N LEU A 68 17.77 -32.34 43.71
CA LEU A 68 18.00 -32.17 42.27
C LEU A 68 17.34 -33.27 41.43
N TYR A 69 16.53 -32.92 40.42
CA TYR A 69 16.27 -33.76 39.22
C TYR A 69 15.90 -32.87 38.04
N PRO A 70 16.65 -32.86 36.90
CA PRO A 70 16.25 -32.13 35.71
C PRO A 70 15.27 -32.97 34.88
N SER A 71 14.02 -32.50 34.78
CA SER A 71 13.03 -33.04 33.85
C SER A 71 13.29 -32.49 32.45
N TYR A 72 13.38 -33.38 31.46
CA TYR A 72 13.56 -33.06 30.05
C TYR A 72 12.47 -32.11 29.56
N THR A 73 12.85 -30.90 29.15
CA THR A 73 11.96 -29.96 28.45
C THR A 73 11.83 -30.39 26.99
N SER A 74 10.59 -30.63 26.56
CA SER A 74 10.24 -30.79 25.15
C SER A 74 10.41 -29.44 24.41
N PRO A 75 10.75 -29.43 23.11
CA PRO A 75 10.89 -28.18 22.37
C PRO A 75 9.53 -27.48 22.27
N ILE A 76 9.49 -26.24 22.74
CA ILE A 76 8.35 -25.32 22.63
C ILE A 76 8.04 -25.15 21.14
N ALA A 77 6.85 -25.59 20.72
CA ALA A 77 6.33 -25.30 19.39
C ALA A 77 6.26 -23.77 19.22
N ALA A 78 6.83 -23.24 18.12
CA ALA A 78 6.74 -21.83 17.81
C ALA A 78 5.25 -21.43 17.73
N GLU A 79 4.87 -20.40 18.49
CA GLU A 79 3.48 -19.90 18.47
C GLU A 79 3.09 -19.50 17.03
N PRO A 80 1.87 -19.82 16.57
CA PRO A 80 1.41 -19.43 15.25
C PRO A 80 1.43 -17.91 15.10
N LEU A 81 2.06 -17.41 14.03
CA LEU A 81 2.06 -15.98 13.70
C LEU A 81 0.63 -15.48 13.51
N CYS A 82 0.30 -14.32 14.09
CA CYS A 82 -0.96 -13.64 13.83
C CYS A 82 -1.04 -13.26 12.34
N ARG A 83 -2.05 -13.75 11.63
CA ARG A 83 -2.28 -13.47 10.20
C ARG A 83 -3.33 -12.38 9.94
N GLN A 84 -3.68 -11.62 10.97
CA GLN A 84 -4.48 -10.41 10.85
C GLN A 84 -3.54 -9.20 10.92
N PHE A 85 -3.44 -8.45 9.82
CA PHE A 85 -2.48 -7.33 9.70
C PHE A 85 -2.57 -6.37 10.89
N TRP A 86 -3.76 -5.88 11.23
CA TRP A 86 -3.93 -4.90 12.33
C TRP A 86 -3.66 -5.45 13.73
N LYS A 87 -3.46 -6.77 13.89
CA LYS A 87 -3.13 -7.42 15.17
C LYS A 87 -1.71 -7.98 15.22
N SER A 88 -0.98 -8.00 14.10
CA SER A 88 0.36 -8.60 14.03
C SER A 88 1.49 -7.73 14.62
N GLY A 89 1.18 -6.51 15.04
CA GLY A 89 2.15 -5.59 15.67
C GLY A 89 2.38 -5.75 17.17
N ASN A 90 1.55 -6.53 17.87
CA ASN A 90 1.64 -6.71 19.33
C ASN A 90 2.41 -8.00 19.64
N TYR A 91 3.72 -7.90 19.85
CA TYR A 91 4.55 -9.02 20.31
C TYR A 91 5.00 -8.75 21.75
N ASP A 92 4.82 -9.73 22.65
CA ASP A 92 5.24 -9.61 24.05
C ASP A 92 6.78 -9.60 24.12
N ASP A 93 7.34 -8.55 24.72
CA ASP A 93 8.79 -8.30 24.86
C ASP A 93 9.47 -9.21 25.92
N GLY A 94 8.84 -10.35 26.22
CA GLY A 94 9.18 -11.26 27.30
C GLY A 94 10.34 -12.19 26.95
N LEU A 95 11.53 -11.65 26.63
CA LEU A 95 12.87 -12.20 26.92
C LEU A 95 13.96 -11.40 26.13
N GLY A 96 14.01 -10.08 26.31
CA GLY A 96 15.16 -9.29 25.88
C GLY A 96 16.40 -9.66 26.70
N SER A 97 17.31 -10.45 26.13
CA SER A 97 18.62 -10.72 26.72
C SER A 97 19.43 -9.43 26.80
N LYS A 98 19.64 -8.90 28.02
CA LYS A 98 20.53 -7.76 28.25
C LYS A 98 21.99 -8.20 28.06
N VAL A 99 22.55 -7.95 26.88
CA VAL A 99 24.00 -8.07 26.66
C VAL A 99 24.64 -6.70 26.95
N PRO A 100 25.78 -6.62 27.67
CA PRO A 100 26.45 -5.35 27.91
C PRO A 100 27.06 -4.83 26.61
N VAL A 101 26.66 -3.62 26.22
CA VAL A 101 27.25 -2.90 25.07
C VAL A 101 28.70 -2.53 25.43
N GLN A 102 29.66 -3.10 24.72
CA GLN A 102 31.01 -2.56 24.63
C GLN A 102 31.34 -2.29 23.16
N ASN A 103 31.55 -1.01 22.86
CA ASN A 103 32.15 -0.41 21.66
C ASN A 103 31.70 -0.95 20.29
N ALA A 104 30.77 -0.25 19.64
CA ALA A 104 30.62 -0.25 18.19
C ALA A 104 30.00 1.08 17.73
N ASN A 105 30.43 1.57 16.56
CA ASN A 105 29.91 2.78 15.92
C ASN A 105 28.38 2.80 15.89
N HIS A 106 27.77 3.99 15.96
CA HIS A 106 26.32 4.19 16.02
C HIS A 106 25.62 3.77 14.70
N TYR A 107 25.46 2.47 14.47
CA TYR A 107 24.60 1.94 13.41
C TYR A 107 23.16 1.85 13.93
N GLN A 108 22.20 2.44 13.23
CA GLN A 108 20.78 2.29 13.58
C GLN A 108 20.30 0.89 13.19
N HIS A 109 20.17 0.01 14.18
CA HIS A 109 19.59 -1.32 14.00
C HIS A 109 18.07 -1.21 13.81
N VAL A 110 17.57 -1.55 12.62
CA VAL A 110 16.13 -1.56 12.33
C VAL A 110 15.54 -2.93 12.69
N HIS A 111 14.70 -2.95 13.73
CA HIS A 111 14.01 -4.15 14.17
C HIS A 111 12.95 -4.62 13.13
N PRO A 112 12.74 -5.93 12.90
CA PRO A 112 11.76 -6.44 11.93
C PRO A 112 10.33 -5.91 12.07
N LEU A 113 9.91 -5.54 13.29
CA LEU A 113 8.61 -4.89 13.53
C LEU A 113 8.43 -3.58 12.75
N PHE A 114 9.53 -2.92 12.36
CA PHE A 114 9.48 -1.73 11.50
C PHE A 114 8.81 -2.02 10.14
N LEU A 115 8.98 -3.22 9.57
CA LEU A 115 8.32 -3.60 8.31
C LEU A 115 6.80 -3.50 8.44
N HIS A 116 6.27 -3.99 9.56
CA HIS A 116 4.85 -3.94 9.86
C HIS A 116 4.40 -2.50 10.15
N SER A 117 5.09 -1.79 11.04
CA SER A 117 4.77 -0.40 11.39
C SER A 117 4.76 0.52 10.17
N ASN A 118 5.75 0.40 9.28
CA ASN A 118 5.84 1.20 8.07
C ASN A 118 4.67 0.88 7.10
N ALA A 119 4.28 -0.39 6.99
CA ALA A 119 3.15 -0.82 6.16
C ALA A 119 1.77 -0.25 6.59
N THR A 120 1.62 0.21 7.84
CA THR A 120 0.35 0.80 8.35
C THR A 120 -0.06 2.10 7.65
N SER A 121 0.86 2.71 6.91
CA SER A 121 0.62 3.83 6.00
C SER A 121 -0.48 3.58 4.97
N HIS A 122 -0.55 2.37 4.44
CA HIS A 122 -1.58 1.97 3.47
C HIS A 122 -2.81 1.43 4.21
N LYS A 123 -3.80 2.31 4.46
CA LYS A 123 -5.09 1.87 5.00
C LYS A 123 -5.89 1.07 3.99
N TRP A 124 -5.90 1.54 2.74
CA TRP A 124 -6.63 0.91 1.64
C TRP A 124 -5.73 -0.01 0.82
N VAL A 125 -6.13 -1.28 0.70
CA VAL A 125 -5.31 -2.36 0.12
C VAL A 125 -4.97 -2.14 -1.37
N PHE A 126 -5.89 -1.59 -2.15
CA PHE A 126 -5.61 -1.30 -3.56
C PHE A 126 -4.57 -0.19 -3.75
N GLY A 127 -4.46 0.74 -2.79
CA GLY A 127 -3.38 1.73 -2.80
C GLY A 127 -1.99 1.07 -2.73
N ALA A 128 -1.86 -0.04 -1.99
CA ALA A 128 -0.63 -0.83 -1.95
C ALA A 128 -0.39 -1.59 -3.27
N ILE A 129 -1.42 -2.16 -3.89
CA ILE A 129 -1.28 -2.78 -5.22
C ILE A 129 -0.82 -1.74 -6.25
N ALA A 130 -1.40 -0.54 -6.21
CA ALA A 130 -1.05 0.52 -7.13
C ALA A 130 0.38 1.03 -6.94
N GLU A 131 1.00 0.98 -5.75
CA GLU A 131 2.44 1.25 -5.60
C GLU A 131 3.32 0.27 -6.40
N LEU A 132 2.90 -0.99 -6.53
CA LEU A 132 3.65 -2.00 -7.28
C LEU A 132 3.45 -1.83 -8.79
N VAL A 133 2.22 -1.52 -9.22
CA VAL A 133 1.90 -1.15 -10.61
C VAL A 133 2.64 0.16 -10.99
N ASP A 134 2.68 1.11 -10.06
CA ASP A 134 3.71 2.15 -9.83
C ASP A 134 5.03 1.88 -10.52
N ASN A 135 5.72 0.87 -9.99
CA ASN A 135 7.08 0.56 -10.37
C ASN A 135 7.17 -0.02 -11.77
N ALA A 136 6.22 -0.86 -12.17
CA ALA A 136 6.15 -1.40 -13.53
C ALA A 136 5.83 -0.31 -14.57
N PHE A 137 4.95 0.64 -14.24
CA PHE A 137 4.60 1.75 -15.12
C PHE A 137 5.79 2.70 -15.32
N ASP A 138 6.57 2.96 -14.27
CA ASP A 138 7.82 3.73 -14.38
C ASP A 138 8.87 3.07 -15.30
N GLU A 139 8.78 1.74 -15.54
CA GLU A 139 9.67 0.99 -16.43
C GLU A 139 9.31 1.11 -17.92
N ILE A 140 8.24 1.83 -18.29
CA ILE A 140 7.92 2.12 -19.70
C ILE A 140 9.11 2.81 -20.40
N GLN A 141 9.84 3.67 -19.69
CA GLN A 141 11.04 4.34 -20.21
C GLN A 141 12.20 3.35 -20.49
N ASN A 142 12.17 2.17 -19.85
CA ASN A 142 13.12 1.08 -20.00
C ASN A 142 12.57 -0.05 -20.90
N GLY A 143 11.47 0.20 -21.63
CA GLY A 143 10.92 -0.72 -22.62
C GLY A 143 9.80 -1.63 -22.14
N ALA A 144 9.28 -1.45 -20.92
CA ALA A 144 8.12 -2.21 -20.46
C ALA A 144 6.92 -2.01 -21.41
N THR A 145 6.26 -3.10 -21.78
CA THR A 145 5.05 -3.11 -22.62
C THR A 145 3.83 -3.65 -21.88
N PHE A 146 4.01 -4.30 -20.72
CA PHE A 146 2.88 -4.70 -19.90
C PHE A 146 3.21 -4.81 -18.41
N VAL A 147 2.13 -4.84 -17.63
CA VAL A 147 2.13 -5.34 -16.25
C VAL A 147 0.95 -6.29 -16.05
N ILE A 148 1.22 -7.46 -15.49
CA ILE A 148 0.26 -8.48 -15.14
C ILE A 148 0.04 -8.44 -13.63
N VAL A 149 -1.21 -8.35 -13.22
CA VAL A 149 -1.65 -8.54 -11.82
C VAL A 149 -2.56 -9.78 -11.79
N ASP A 150 -2.18 -10.81 -11.05
CA ASP A 150 -2.92 -12.07 -11.03
C ASP A 150 -2.90 -12.76 -9.66
N LYS A 151 -3.74 -13.78 -9.49
CA LYS A 151 -3.70 -14.73 -8.37
C LYS A 151 -3.08 -16.02 -8.85
N ILE A 152 -2.05 -16.45 -8.14
CA ILE A 152 -1.42 -17.76 -8.30
C ILE A 152 -1.66 -18.61 -7.05
N SER A 153 -1.54 -19.93 -7.21
CA SER A 153 -1.54 -20.85 -6.07
C SER A 153 -0.11 -21.04 -5.58
N ASN A 154 0.11 -20.84 -4.29
CA ASN A 154 1.36 -21.16 -3.61
C ASN A 154 1.65 -22.66 -3.78
N PRO A 155 2.76 -23.05 -4.43
CA PRO A 155 3.08 -24.47 -4.65
C PRO A 155 3.24 -25.28 -3.36
N LYS A 156 3.58 -24.63 -2.24
CA LYS A 156 3.86 -25.29 -0.97
C LYS A 156 2.61 -25.78 -0.23
N ASP A 157 1.54 -25.00 -0.25
CA ASP A 157 0.33 -25.26 0.56
C ASP A 157 -0.99 -25.00 -0.17
N GLY A 158 -0.94 -24.57 -1.44
CA GLY A 158 -2.11 -24.24 -2.26
C GLY A 158 -2.80 -22.92 -1.90
N SER A 159 -2.29 -22.17 -0.91
CA SER A 159 -2.85 -20.88 -0.52
C SER A 159 -2.74 -19.85 -1.66
N PRO A 160 -3.67 -18.88 -1.75
CA PRO A 160 -3.57 -17.86 -2.78
C PRO A 160 -2.40 -16.90 -2.51
N ALA A 161 -1.72 -16.52 -3.58
CA ALA A 161 -0.68 -15.50 -3.60
C ALA A 161 -0.97 -14.49 -4.72
N LEU A 162 -0.57 -13.24 -4.51
CA LEU A 162 -0.70 -12.16 -5.48
C LEU A 162 0.58 -12.07 -6.32
N LEU A 163 0.42 -12.12 -7.63
CA LEU A 163 1.46 -11.97 -8.63
C LEU A 163 1.40 -10.56 -9.24
N ILE A 164 2.55 -9.88 -9.30
CA ILE A 164 2.77 -8.69 -10.11
C ILE A 164 3.97 -8.97 -11.00
N GLN A 165 3.82 -8.90 -12.32
CA GLN A 165 4.90 -9.18 -13.26
C GLN A 165 4.92 -8.16 -14.39
N ASP A 166 6.09 -7.63 -14.71
CA ASP A 166 6.34 -6.73 -15.82
C ASP A 166 7.49 -7.22 -16.70
N ASP A 167 7.54 -6.71 -17.92
CA ASP A 167 8.62 -6.91 -18.90
C ASP A 167 9.53 -5.68 -19.00
N GLY A 168 9.67 -4.91 -17.92
CA GLY A 168 10.56 -3.75 -17.85
C GLY A 168 12.04 -4.12 -17.92
N GLY A 169 12.92 -3.15 -17.61
CA GLY A 169 14.37 -3.36 -17.71
C GLY A 169 14.92 -4.40 -16.74
N GLY A 170 14.15 -4.71 -15.68
CA GLY A 170 14.56 -5.58 -14.59
C GLY A 170 15.73 -5.02 -13.78
N MET A 171 16.23 -5.81 -12.84
CA MET A 171 17.23 -5.39 -11.86
C MET A 171 18.46 -6.28 -11.93
N ASP A 172 19.62 -5.64 -12.07
CA ASP A 172 20.90 -6.29 -11.78
C ASP A 172 21.02 -6.62 -10.27
N PRO A 173 22.05 -7.38 -9.84
CA PRO A 173 22.22 -7.78 -8.45
C PRO A 173 22.31 -6.63 -7.44
N GLU A 174 22.84 -5.47 -7.84
CA GLU A 174 22.98 -4.32 -6.94
C GLU A 174 21.70 -3.50 -6.90
N ALA A 175 21.04 -3.30 -8.04
CA ALA A 175 19.69 -2.73 -8.10
C ALA A 175 18.68 -3.56 -7.27
N MET A 176 18.78 -4.90 -7.30
CA MET A 176 17.99 -5.77 -6.43
C MET A 176 18.27 -5.52 -4.95
N ARG A 177 19.55 -5.30 -4.58
CA ARG A 177 19.94 -4.98 -3.21
C ARG A 177 19.33 -3.65 -2.77
N CYS A 178 19.48 -2.60 -3.58
CA CYS A 178 18.89 -1.29 -3.33
C CYS A 178 17.36 -1.36 -3.24
N CYS A 179 16.71 -2.18 -4.08
CA CYS A 179 15.27 -2.40 -4.03
C CYS A 179 14.82 -3.01 -2.69
N MET A 180 15.62 -3.89 -2.10
CA MET A 180 15.34 -4.52 -0.81
C MET A 180 15.72 -3.65 0.41
N SER A 181 16.66 -2.70 0.25
CA SER A 181 17.14 -1.78 1.30
C SER A 181 16.31 -0.49 1.38
N PHE A 182 16.04 0.03 2.58
CA PHE A 182 15.28 1.28 2.75
C PHE A 182 16.02 2.52 2.24
N GLY A 183 15.29 3.51 1.72
CA GLY A 183 15.84 4.83 1.38
C GLY A 183 16.58 4.95 0.04
N PHE A 184 16.82 3.85 -0.67
CA PHE A 184 17.48 3.90 -1.98
C PHE A 184 16.49 4.08 -3.14
N SER A 185 16.72 5.06 -4.00
CA SER A 185 16.00 5.22 -5.26
C SER A 185 16.89 5.84 -6.32
N ASP A 186 17.13 5.11 -7.42
CA ASP A 186 17.86 5.62 -8.59
C ASP A 186 16.97 6.37 -9.57
N LYS A 187 15.68 6.54 -9.24
CA LYS A 187 14.70 7.23 -10.09
C LYS A 187 14.98 8.74 -10.08
N LYS A 188 15.87 9.16 -10.99
CA LYS A 188 16.27 10.56 -11.19
C LYS A 188 15.30 11.37 -12.06
N SER A 189 14.31 10.72 -12.68
CA SER A 189 13.34 11.38 -13.55
C SER A 189 12.32 12.18 -12.75
N GLU A 190 12.13 13.46 -13.08
CA GLU A 190 11.06 14.29 -12.51
C GLU A 190 9.66 13.69 -12.76
N PHE A 191 9.50 12.82 -13.75
CA PHE A 191 8.22 12.20 -14.13
C PHE A 191 7.98 10.84 -13.47
N ALA A 192 8.97 10.28 -12.77
CA ALA A 192 8.80 9.01 -12.07
C ALA A 192 7.83 9.16 -10.89
N ILE A 193 6.94 8.19 -10.73
CA ILE A 193 5.98 8.16 -9.63
C ILE A 193 6.67 7.72 -8.33
N GLY A 194 7.63 6.78 -8.40
CA GLY A 194 8.44 6.36 -7.27
C GLY A 194 9.61 7.32 -6.99
N LYS A 195 9.58 8.01 -5.83
CA LYS A 195 10.67 8.92 -5.40
C LYS A 195 11.43 8.46 -4.16
N TYR A 196 10.75 7.82 -3.20
CA TYR A 196 11.26 7.70 -1.82
C TYR A 196 11.95 6.37 -1.49
N GLY A 197 12.07 5.45 -2.46
CA GLY A 197 12.72 4.16 -2.23
C GLY A 197 12.00 3.23 -1.24
N ASN A 198 10.80 3.56 -0.76
CA ASN A 198 10.10 2.80 0.28
C ASN A 198 8.83 2.09 -0.21
N GLY A 199 8.28 2.49 -1.36
CA GLY A 199 6.98 2.02 -1.86
C GLY A 199 6.86 0.50 -1.93
N PHE A 200 7.87 -0.19 -2.47
CA PHE A 200 7.90 -1.66 -2.57
C PHE A 200 7.75 -2.34 -1.20
N LYS A 201 8.62 -2.02 -0.23
CA LYS A 201 8.61 -2.68 1.09
C LYS A 201 7.29 -2.44 1.81
N THR A 202 6.84 -1.20 1.82
CA THR A 202 5.61 -0.77 2.50
C THR A 202 4.39 -1.47 1.90
N SER A 203 4.27 -1.50 0.58
CA SER A 203 3.13 -2.10 -0.12
C SER A 203 3.14 -3.63 -0.03
N SER A 204 4.28 -4.28 -0.24
CA SER A 204 4.38 -5.74 -0.18
C SER A 204 4.03 -6.26 1.22
N MET A 205 4.55 -5.62 2.27
CA MET A 205 4.26 -5.97 3.67
C MET A 205 2.83 -5.63 4.08
N ARG A 206 2.16 -4.68 3.41
CA ARG A 206 0.73 -4.42 3.60
C ARG A 206 -0.15 -5.50 2.97
N LEU A 207 0.30 -6.12 1.89
CA LEU A 207 -0.49 -7.09 1.12
C LEU A 207 -0.35 -8.52 1.67
N GLY A 208 0.84 -8.90 2.13
CA GLY A 208 1.10 -10.18 2.77
C GLY A 208 2.28 -10.12 3.73
N ALA A 209 2.45 -11.18 4.52
CA ALA A 209 3.58 -11.27 5.44
C ALA A 209 4.91 -11.46 4.71
N ASP A 210 4.89 -12.02 3.50
CA ASP A 210 6.10 -12.43 2.81
C ASP A 210 6.02 -12.13 1.31
N VAL A 211 7.15 -11.68 0.75
CA VAL A 211 7.30 -11.40 -0.67
C VAL A 211 8.61 -11.97 -1.20
N ILE A 212 8.54 -12.64 -2.34
CA ILE A 212 9.69 -13.08 -3.11
C ILE A 212 9.71 -12.35 -4.46
N VAL A 213 10.87 -11.86 -4.85
CA VAL A 213 11.09 -11.13 -6.10
C VAL A 213 12.08 -11.91 -6.96
N PHE A 214 11.71 -12.10 -8.22
CA PHE A 214 12.55 -12.60 -9.29
C PHE A 214 12.76 -11.47 -10.27
N SER A 215 13.99 -11.20 -10.68
CA SER A 215 14.25 -10.20 -11.72
C SER A 215 15.35 -10.67 -12.66
N ARG A 216 15.17 -10.36 -13.95
CA ARG A 216 16.16 -10.58 -15.00
C ARG A 216 16.62 -9.26 -15.56
N HIS A 217 17.91 -9.11 -15.74
CA HIS A 217 18.49 -7.94 -16.39
C HIS A 217 19.57 -8.37 -17.37
N LEU A 218 19.45 -7.89 -18.61
CA LEU A 218 20.41 -8.15 -19.67
C LEU A 218 21.18 -6.87 -19.98
N ASP A 219 22.45 -6.80 -19.58
CA ASP A 219 23.37 -5.72 -19.95
C ASP A 219 24.55 -6.29 -20.74
N LYS A 220 24.86 -5.69 -21.90
CA LYS A 220 26.03 -6.01 -22.74
C LYS A 220 26.30 -7.51 -22.97
N GLY A 221 25.25 -8.32 -23.08
CA GLY A 221 25.35 -9.76 -23.32
C GLY A 221 25.52 -10.62 -22.06
N VAL A 222 25.47 -10.02 -20.87
CA VAL A 222 25.45 -10.68 -19.57
C VAL A 222 24.02 -10.67 -19.04
N LEU A 223 23.43 -11.85 -18.89
CA LEU A 223 22.11 -12.02 -18.31
C LEU A 223 22.26 -12.31 -16.81
N THR A 224 21.79 -11.41 -15.97
CA THR A 224 21.72 -11.64 -14.53
C THR A 224 20.31 -12.06 -14.12
N GLN A 225 20.22 -13.00 -13.18
CA GLN A 225 18.97 -13.48 -12.60
C GLN A 225 19.08 -13.40 -11.09
N SER A 226 18.31 -12.51 -10.47
CA SER A 226 18.37 -12.28 -9.03
C SER A 226 17.07 -12.68 -8.36
N ILE A 227 17.20 -13.31 -7.20
CA ILE A 227 16.09 -13.68 -6.32
C ILE A 227 16.32 -12.98 -4.97
N GLY A 228 15.31 -12.27 -4.48
CA GLY A 228 15.32 -11.68 -3.14
C GLY A 228 14.07 -12.03 -2.36
N LEU A 229 14.22 -12.33 -1.08
CA LEU A 229 13.13 -12.69 -0.18
C LEU A 229 13.05 -11.71 0.99
N LEU A 230 11.96 -10.96 1.05
CA LEU A 230 11.62 -10.14 2.22
C LEU A 230 10.46 -10.83 2.95
N SER A 231 10.80 -11.55 4.03
CA SER A 231 9.87 -12.41 4.76
C SER A 231 9.75 -12.01 6.23
N PHE A 232 8.61 -11.42 6.59
CA PHE A 232 8.28 -11.13 7.99
C PHE A 232 8.19 -12.42 8.80
N THR A 233 7.65 -13.48 8.21
CA THR A 233 7.53 -14.80 8.83
C THR A 233 8.90 -15.35 9.23
N PHE A 234 9.87 -15.33 8.32
CA PHE A 234 11.25 -15.76 8.58
C PHE A 234 11.89 -14.95 9.71
N LEU A 235 11.80 -13.61 9.64
CA LEU A 235 12.43 -12.73 10.61
C LEU A 235 11.88 -12.94 12.02
N MET A 236 10.55 -13.07 12.14
CA MET A 236 9.88 -13.24 13.42
C MET A 236 10.08 -14.64 13.99
N GLN A 237 9.91 -15.70 13.19
CA GLN A 237 10.06 -17.08 13.69
C GLN A 237 11.51 -17.43 14.05
N THR A 238 12.48 -16.83 13.37
CA THR A 238 13.91 -16.98 13.72
C THR A 238 14.38 -15.96 14.77
N ARG A 239 13.47 -15.13 15.29
CA ARG A 239 13.73 -14.12 16.33
C ARG A 239 14.91 -13.20 16.00
N ARG A 240 14.94 -12.68 14.78
CA ARG A 240 15.97 -11.73 14.35
C ARG A 240 15.75 -10.38 15.04
N ASP A 241 16.85 -9.77 15.47
CA ASP A 241 16.91 -8.42 16.02
C ASP A 241 17.02 -7.34 14.94
N SER A 242 17.31 -7.75 13.70
CA SER A 242 17.58 -6.90 12.56
C SER A 242 16.99 -7.50 11.28
N ILE A 243 16.65 -6.63 10.33
CA ILE A 243 16.13 -7.06 9.03
C ILE A 243 17.27 -7.68 8.21
N VAL A 244 17.11 -8.95 7.84
CA VAL A 244 18.01 -9.70 6.96
C VAL A 244 17.22 -10.17 5.74
N VAL A 245 17.73 -9.90 4.55
CA VAL A 245 17.09 -10.26 3.27
C VAL A 245 17.95 -11.29 2.54
N PRO A 246 17.55 -12.58 2.52
CA PRO A 246 18.22 -13.59 1.71
C PRO A 246 18.14 -13.24 0.23
N MET A 247 19.29 -13.22 -0.43
CA MET A 247 19.40 -12.94 -1.86
C MET A 247 20.39 -13.90 -2.54
N VAL A 248 20.02 -14.38 -3.72
CA VAL A 248 20.91 -15.15 -4.60
C VAL A 248 20.86 -14.54 -6.00
N SER A 249 22.00 -14.53 -6.68
CA SER A 249 22.10 -14.02 -8.05
C SER A 249 22.92 -14.98 -8.88
N TYR A 250 22.43 -15.25 -10.10
CA TYR A 250 23.09 -16.05 -11.11
C TYR A 250 23.50 -15.12 -12.24
N GLU A 251 24.71 -15.30 -12.76
CA GLU A 251 25.19 -14.63 -13.96
C GLU A 251 25.32 -15.65 -15.07
N PHE A 252 24.68 -15.39 -16.21
CA PHE A 252 24.85 -16.16 -17.42
C PHE A 252 25.51 -15.29 -18.48
N ASN A 253 26.73 -15.65 -18.83
CA ASN A 253 27.47 -14.97 -19.87
C ASN A 253 27.20 -15.66 -21.21
N MET A 254 26.46 -14.99 -22.11
CA MET A 254 26.08 -15.56 -23.41
C MET A 254 27.29 -15.77 -24.33
N SER A 255 28.40 -15.06 -24.12
CA SER A 255 29.60 -15.17 -24.95
C SER A 255 30.47 -16.37 -24.58
N THR A 256 30.51 -16.75 -23.29
CA THR A 256 31.29 -17.88 -22.78
C THR A 256 30.44 -19.12 -22.50
N ASN A 257 29.10 -18.98 -22.53
CA ASN A 257 28.13 -20.00 -22.17
C ASN A 257 28.36 -20.58 -20.76
N THR A 258 28.80 -19.73 -19.83
CA THR A 258 29.06 -20.08 -18.42
C THR A 258 27.96 -19.51 -17.52
N VAL A 259 27.58 -20.30 -16.50
CA VAL A 259 26.72 -19.86 -15.40
C VAL A 259 27.59 -19.74 -14.16
N ASP A 260 27.66 -18.54 -13.60
CA ASP A 260 28.40 -18.26 -12.37
C ASP A 260 27.45 -17.85 -11.24
N MET A 261 27.70 -18.38 -10.04
CA MET A 261 27.01 -17.95 -8.84
C MET A 261 27.69 -16.68 -8.33
N LEU A 262 26.93 -15.59 -8.24
CA LEU A 262 27.47 -14.33 -7.76
C LEU A 262 27.56 -14.35 -6.22
N LYS A 263 28.69 -13.85 -5.70
CA LYS A 263 29.14 -13.86 -4.28
C LYS A 263 29.73 -15.21 -3.82
N GLY A 264 30.54 -15.15 -2.76
CA GLY A 264 31.26 -16.32 -2.22
C GLY A 264 30.33 -17.50 -1.91
N ARG A 265 30.78 -18.71 -2.24
CA ARG A 265 29.98 -19.95 -2.24
C ARG A 265 29.21 -20.21 -0.94
N GLU A 266 29.81 -19.91 0.21
CA GLU A 266 29.17 -20.15 1.52
C GLU A 266 27.95 -19.25 1.75
N HIS A 267 28.05 -17.95 1.42
CA HIS A 267 26.94 -17.01 1.55
C HIS A 267 25.80 -17.35 0.58
N PHE A 268 26.15 -17.71 -0.65
CA PHE A 268 25.20 -18.16 -1.65
C PHE A 268 24.41 -19.38 -1.15
N MET A 269 25.10 -20.41 -0.66
CA MET A 269 24.45 -21.64 -0.16
C MET A 269 23.56 -21.38 1.07
N SER A 270 23.98 -20.50 1.98
CA SER A 270 23.18 -20.12 3.15
C SER A 270 21.90 -19.38 2.76
N ASN A 271 22.00 -18.41 1.84
CA ASN A 271 20.85 -17.65 1.35
C ASN A 271 19.90 -18.55 0.56
N LEU A 272 20.44 -19.42 -0.30
CA LEU A 272 19.64 -20.41 -1.02
C LEU A 272 18.89 -21.34 -0.05
N SER A 273 19.55 -21.88 0.96
CA SER A 273 18.90 -22.71 2.00
C SER A 273 17.74 -21.97 2.67
N THR A 274 17.92 -20.68 2.97
CA THR A 274 16.86 -19.84 3.55
C THR A 274 15.70 -19.65 2.57
N LEU A 275 15.98 -19.38 1.29
CA LEU A 275 14.95 -19.28 0.24
C LEU A 275 14.14 -20.57 0.12
N LEU A 276 14.80 -21.72 0.06
CA LEU A 276 14.13 -23.02 -0.07
C LEU A 276 13.27 -23.39 1.16
N THR A 277 13.64 -22.87 2.33
CA THR A 277 12.90 -23.12 3.57
C THR A 277 11.68 -22.22 3.70
N TRP A 278 11.83 -20.93 3.40
CA TRP A 278 10.85 -19.89 3.75
C TRP A 278 10.02 -19.37 2.57
N SER A 279 10.44 -19.62 1.33
CA SER A 279 9.69 -19.26 0.13
C SER A 279 8.61 -20.30 -0.23
N PRO A 280 7.75 -20.01 -1.23
CA PRO A 280 6.81 -20.97 -1.82
C PRO A 280 7.48 -22.17 -2.54
N TYR A 281 8.79 -22.12 -2.79
CA TYR A 281 9.51 -23.09 -3.62
C TYR A 281 10.50 -23.87 -2.78
N SER A 282 10.50 -25.20 -2.94
CA SER A 282 11.27 -26.13 -2.08
C SER A 282 12.55 -26.65 -2.74
N SER A 283 12.76 -26.35 -4.03
CA SER A 283 13.99 -26.70 -4.75
C SER A 283 14.54 -25.54 -5.60
N GLU A 284 15.85 -25.57 -5.86
CA GLU A 284 16.51 -24.60 -6.74
C GLU A 284 15.94 -24.66 -8.17
N ALA A 285 15.59 -25.85 -8.66
CA ALA A 285 14.96 -26.01 -9.97
C ALA A 285 13.60 -25.29 -10.05
N GLU A 286 12.78 -25.34 -8.99
CA GLU A 286 11.50 -24.63 -8.94
C GLU A 286 11.67 -23.10 -8.91
N LEU A 287 12.70 -22.61 -8.20
CA LEU A 287 13.07 -21.20 -8.20
C LEU A 287 13.51 -20.75 -9.60
N LEU A 288 14.41 -21.49 -10.24
CA LEU A 288 14.91 -21.17 -11.58
C LEU A 288 13.80 -21.20 -12.63
N LYS A 289 12.83 -22.11 -12.48
CA LYS A 289 11.65 -22.17 -13.35
C LYS A 289 10.82 -20.88 -13.33
N GLN A 290 10.83 -20.12 -12.23
CA GLN A 290 10.07 -18.86 -12.14
C GLN A 290 10.56 -17.77 -13.09
N PHE A 291 11.76 -17.93 -13.67
CA PHE A 291 12.29 -16.98 -14.62
C PHE A 291 11.88 -17.29 -16.08
N GLU A 292 11.38 -18.49 -16.40
CA GLU A 292 11.13 -18.94 -17.79
C GLU A 292 10.18 -18.00 -18.57
N ASP A 293 9.18 -17.45 -17.91
CA ASP A 293 8.12 -16.59 -18.44
C ASP A 293 8.39 -15.08 -18.25
N ILE A 294 9.54 -14.68 -17.68
CA ILE A 294 9.93 -13.27 -17.57
C ILE A 294 10.53 -12.76 -18.89
N GLY A 295 11.19 -13.63 -19.67
CA GLY A 295 11.92 -13.22 -20.87
C GLY A 295 13.36 -12.76 -20.55
N PRO A 296 13.99 -11.94 -21.42
CA PRO A 296 15.38 -11.49 -21.25
C PRO A 296 15.55 -10.39 -20.19
N HIS A 297 14.52 -9.59 -19.95
CA HIS A 297 14.45 -8.55 -18.94
C HIS A 297 13.04 -8.53 -18.33
N GLY A 298 12.93 -8.10 -17.08
CA GLY A 298 11.64 -7.94 -16.40
C GLY A 298 11.70 -8.34 -14.94
N THR A 299 10.60 -8.08 -14.22
CA THR A 299 10.49 -8.36 -12.79
C THR A 299 9.20 -9.10 -12.50
N LYS A 300 9.28 -10.07 -11.58
CA LYS A 300 8.17 -10.85 -11.05
C LYS A 300 8.18 -10.78 -9.53
N VAL A 301 7.13 -10.25 -8.96
CA VAL A 301 6.90 -10.11 -7.53
C VAL A 301 5.76 -11.05 -7.13
N ILE A 302 6.01 -11.90 -6.15
CA ILE A 302 5.03 -12.82 -5.60
C ILE A 302 4.87 -12.54 -4.11
N ILE A 303 3.68 -12.06 -3.74
CA ILE A 303 3.32 -11.78 -2.36
C ILE A 303 2.43 -12.92 -1.89
N TYR A 304 2.86 -13.61 -0.84
CA TYR A 304 2.17 -14.77 -0.29
C TYR A 304 1.99 -14.59 1.21
N ASN A 305 1.29 -15.54 1.84
CA ASN A 305 0.85 -15.38 3.22
C ASN A 305 0.03 -14.07 3.38
N LEU A 306 -0.93 -13.89 2.47
CA LEU A 306 -1.83 -12.74 2.40
C LEU A 306 -2.60 -12.56 3.72
N TRP A 307 -2.89 -11.31 4.06
CA TRP A 307 -3.53 -10.97 5.32
C TRP A 307 -5.03 -11.29 5.34
N PHE A 308 -5.52 -11.69 6.52
CA PHE A 308 -6.95 -11.84 6.80
C PHE A 308 -7.52 -10.56 7.39
N ASN A 309 -8.79 -10.29 7.08
CA ASN A 309 -9.59 -9.24 7.68
C ASN A 309 -10.07 -9.61 9.10
N GLY A 310 -10.84 -8.72 9.72
CA GLY A 310 -11.37 -8.91 11.07
C GLY A 310 -12.25 -10.15 11.24
N ASP A 311 -12.92 -10.56 10.16
CA ASP A 311 -13.82 -11.72 10.11
C ASP A 311 -13.08 -13.04 9.85
N GLY A 312 -11.76 -13.01 9.68
CA GLY A 312 -10.94 -14.19 9.40
C GLY A 312 -10.96 -14.66 7.94
N ASN A 313 -11.52 -13.85 7.02
CA ASN A 313 -11.46 -14.09 5.58
C ASN A 313 -10.28 -13.32 4.97
N LEU A 314 -9.76 -13.73 3.81
CA LEU A 314 -8.74 -12.95 3.11
C LEU A 314 -9.29 -11.56 2.79
N GLU A 315 -8.47 -10.52 2.96
CA GLU A 315 -8.89 -9.15 2.61
C GLU A 315 -9.13 -9.00 1.09
N LEU A 316 -8.35 -9.72 0.28
CA LEU A 316 -8.54 -9.82 -1.17
C LEU A 316 -9.38 -11.07 -1.50
N ASP A 317 -10.50 -10.85 -2.18
CA ASP A 317 -11.40 -11.87 -2.73
C ASP A 317 -11.04 -12.12 -4.20
N PHE A 318 -10.66 -13.37 -4.49
CA PHE A 318 -10.26 -13.83 -5.81
C PHE A 318 -11.31 -14.71 -6.50
N ASP A 319 -12.42 -14.98 -5.83
CA ASP A 319 -13.35 -16.05 -6.22
C ASP A 319 -14.72 -15.49 -6.66
N LYS A 320 -15.12 -14.30 -6.18
CA LYS A 320 -16.39 -13.66 -6.55
C LYS A 320 -16.50 -13.29 -8.04
N ASP A 321 -15.41 -12.81 -8.63
CA ASP A 321 -15.32 -12.49 -10.04
C ASP A 321 -13.99 -13.07 -10.57
N PRO A 322 -14.02 -14.06 -11.50
CA PRO A 322 -12.79 -14.67 -11.99
C PRO A 322 -11.89 -13.69 -12.73
N GLU A 323 -12.46 -12.60 -13.27
CA GLU A 323 -11.75 -11.56 -13.99
C GLU A 323 -11.47 -10.33 -13.10
N ASP A 324 -11.65 -10.40 -11.78
CA ASP A 324 -11.32 -9.27 -10.90
C ASP A 324 -10.62 -9.72 -9.61
N ILE A 325 -10.08 -8.76 -8.88
CA ILE A 325 -9.66 -8.94 -7.49
C ILE A 325 -10.48 -7.93 -6.69
N CYS A 326 -11.33 -8.44 -5.80
CA CYS A 326 -12.24 -7.62 -5.02
C CYS A 326 -11.74 -7.46 -3.57
N ILE A 327 -12.24 -6.45 -2.84
CA ILE A 327 -12.08 -6.40 -1.39
C ILE A 327 -13.19 -7.21 -0.72
N ALA A 328 -12.83 -8.14 0.15
CA ALA A 328 -13.77 -8.96 0.90
C ALA A 328 -14.52 -8.14 1.96
N GLY A 329 -15.82 -8.43 2.14
CA GLY A 329 -16.66 -7.76 3.15
C GLY A 329 -17.38 -6.49 2.66
N ASP A 330 -16.92 -5.85 1.58
CA ASP A 330 -17.67 -4.80 0.87
C ASP A 330 -18.76 -5.42 -0.02
N ILE A 331 -19.64 -6.18 0.64
CA ILE A 331 -20.86 -6.68 0.04
C ILE A 331 -21.86 -5.53 0.11
N ILE A 332 -21.91 -4.72 -0.95
CA ILE A 332 -23.16 -4.06 -1.32
C ILE A 332 -24.16 -5.19 -1.61
N LYS A 333 -24.87 -5.62 -0.56
CA LYS A 333 -25.95 -6.62 -0.59
C LYS A 333 -27.28 -5.99 -1.02
N VAL A 334 -27.21 -4.81 -1.63
CA VAL A 334 -28.35 -4.00 -2.04
C VAL A 334 -28.45 -4.09 -3.55
N VAL A 335 -29.68 -4.13 -4.05
CA VAL A 335 -30.04 -4.13 -5.47
C VAL A 335 -29.10 -3.20 -6.25
N ARG A 336 -28.29 -3.74 -7.18
CA ARG A 336 -27.27 -2.98 -7.95
C ARG A 336 -27.93 -1.84 -8.73
N THR A 337 -28.16 -0.72 -8.07
CA THR A 337 -28.70 0.48 -8.70
C THR A 337 -27.66 1.04 -9.67
N VAL A 338 -28.09 1.84 -10.64
CA VAL A 338 -27.19 2.55 -11.57
C VAL A 338 -26.11 3.32 -10.80
N ASN A 339 -26.44 3.85 -9.63
CA ASN A 339 -25.53 4.53 -8.73
C ASN A 339 -24.41 3.63 -8.18
N GLU A 340 -24.71 2.40 -7.76
CA GLU A 340 -23.72 1.46 -7.21
C GLU A 340 -22.80 0.87 -8.29
N GLN A 341 -23.28 0.79 -9.53
CA GLN A 341 -22.50 0.32 -10.67
C GLN A 341 -21.61 1.41 -11.28
N HIS A 342 -21.81 2.68 -10.91
CA HIS A 342 -20.96 3.75 -11.38
C HIS A 342 -19.52 3.60 -10.86
N ILE A 343 -18.54 3.99 -11.68
CA ILE A 343 -17.12 3.78 -11.41
C ILE A 343 -16.68 4.39 -10.07
N ALA A 344 -17.23 5.55 -9.69
CA ALA A 344 -17.03 6.22 -8.39
C ALA A 344 -17.41 5.40 -7.15
N ASN A 345 -18.19 4.34 -7.31
CA ASN A 345 -18.51 3.41 -6.23
C ASN A 345 -17.80 2.07 -6.44
N ARG A 346 -17.63 1.63 -7.70
CA ARG A 346 -16.94 0.38 -8.03
C ARG A 346 -15.46 0.39 -7.65
N TYR A 347 -14.72 1.49 -7.88
CA TYR A 347 -13.27 1.51 -7.62
C TYR A 347 -12.92 1.16 -6.17
N LYS A 348 -13.84 1.41 -5.23
CA LYS A 348 -13.64 1.15 -3.79
C LYS A 348 -13.43 -0.33 -3.48
N TYR A 349 -14.06 -1.22 -4.26
CA TYR A 349 -14.06 -2.66 -4.01
C TYR A 349 -13.63 -3.52 -5.21
N SER A 350 -13.57 -2.98 -6.44
CA SER A 350 -13.15 -3.67 -7.67
C SER A 350 -11.80 -3.13 -8.13
N LEU A 351 -10.77 -3.99 -8.13
CA LEU A 351 -9.43 -3.59 -8.56
C LEU A 351 -9.43 -3.23 -10.05
N ARG A 352 -10.18 -3.95 -10.88
CA ARG A 352 -10.35 -3.64 -12.30
C ARG A 352 -10.85 -2.21 -12.51
N ALA A 353 -11.87 -1.81 -11.76
CA ALA A 353 -12.41 -0.45 -11.83
C ALA A 353 -11.37 0.59 -11.39
N TYR A 354 -10.61 0.31 -10.33
CA TYR A 354 -9.55 1.22 -9.87
C TYR A 354 -8.41 1.35 -10.89
N LEU A 355 -7.85 0.22 -11.37
CA LEU A 355 -6.77 0.21 -12.36
C LEU A 355 -7.17 0.91 -13.66
N SER A 356 -8.44 0.83 -14.08
CA SER A 356 -8.92 1.51 -15.29
C SER A 356 -8.78 3.04 -15.24
N MET A 357 -8.82 3.64 -14.05
CA MET A 357 -8.71 5.09 -13.86
C MET A 357 -7.42 5.51 -13.15
N LEU A 358 -6.54 4.57 -12.85
CA LEU A 358 -5.33 4.81 -12.05
C LEU A 358 -4.40 5.83 -12.70
N TYR A 359 -4.31 5.78 -14.03
CA TYR A 359 -3.53 6.72 -14.82
C TYR A 359 -4.45 7.58 -15.68
N LEU A 360 -4.17 8.88 -15.75
CA LEU A 360 -4.93 9.80 -16.60
C LEU A 360 -4.78 9.43 -18.08
N ARG A 361 -3.58 8.97 -18.47
CA ARG A 361 -3.25 8.46 -19.80
C ARG A 361 -2.32 7.26 -19.68
N VAL A 362 -2.71 6.15 -20.29
CA VAL A 362 -1.84 4.97 -20.47
C VAL A 362 -1.29 5.02 -21.89
N PRO A 363 0.05 4.94 -22.10
CA PRO A 363 0.63 4.86 -23.43
C PRO A 363 0.09 3.68 -24.24
N GLU A 364 -0.08 3.84 -25.56
CA GLU A 364 -0.69 2.82 -26.43
C GLU A 364 0.10 1.50 -26.48
N ASN A 365 1.40 1.56 -26.22
CA ASN A 365 2.31 0.42 -26.18
C ASN A 365 2.41 -0.25 -24.81
N PHE A 366 1.64 0.22 -23.80
CA PHE A 366 1.65 -0.35 -22.46
C PHE A 366 0.28 -0.91 -22.06
N ILE A 367 0.26 -2.13 -21.54
CA ILE A 367 -0.97 -2.86 -21.22
C ILE A 367 -0.99 -3.24 -19.74
N ILE A 368 -2.06 -2.89 -19.05
CA ILE A 368 -2.35 -3.40 -17.71
C ILE A 368 -3.26 -4.61 -17.86
N MET A 369 -2.80 -5.79 -17.44
CA MET A 369 -3.57 -7.02 -17.42
C MET A 369 -3.93 -7.39 -15.98
N LEU A 370 -5.19 -7.71 -15.74
CA LEU A 370 -5.68 -8.21 -14.46
C LEU A 370 -6.38 -9.55 -14.69
N ARG A 371 -5.98 -10.59 -13.95
CA ARG A 371 -6.62 -11.92 -14.03
C ARG A 371 -6.75 -12.44 -15.48
N GLY A 372 -5.67 -12.32 -16.25
CA GLY A 372 -5.61 -12.70 -17.67
C GLY A 372 -6.35 -11.78 -18.66
N GLN A 373 -7.04 -10.72 -18.21
CA GLN A 373 -7.82 -9.82 -19.06
C GLN A 373 -7.28 -8.39 -19.04
N VAL A 374 -7.17 -7.79 -20.23
CA VAL A 374 -6.74 -6.39 -20.39
C VAL A 374 -7.71 -5.45 -19.67
N VAL A 375 -7.16 -4.58 -18.82
CA VAL A 375 -7.89 -3.49 -18.18
C VAL A 375 -7.98 -2.35 -19.18
N LYS A 376 -9.20 -2.02 -19.62
CA LYS A 376 -9.43 -0.88 -20.51
C LYS A 376 -9.28 0.43 -19.72
N PRO A 377 -8.38 1.35 -20.13
CA PRO A 377 -8.29 2.66 -19.52
C PRO A 377 -9.62 3.41 -19.65
N HIS A 378 -10.02 4.11 -18.60
CA HIS A 378 -11.27 4.84 -18.50
C HIS A 378 -11.02 6.26 -18.02
N ASN A 379 -11.14 7.23 -18.92
CA ASN A 379 -10.99 8.64 -18.59
C ASN A 379 -12.34 9.23 -18.19
N ILE A 380 -12.43 9.74 -16.97
CA ILE A 380 -13.66 10.34 -16.44
C ILE A 380 -14.10 11.58 -17.20
N ALA A 381 -13.18 12.27 -17.91
CA ALA A 381 -13.54 13.37 -18.79
C ALA A 381 -14.49 12.94 -19.93
N ASP A 382 -14.42 11.69 -20.38
CA ASP A 382 -15.28 11.15 -21.44
C ASP A 382 -16.71 10.89 -20.95
N ASP A 383 -16.92 10.85 -19.63
CA ASP A 383 -18.24 10.72 -19.01
C ASP A 383 -18.94 12.06 -18.76
N LEU A 384 -18.30 13.18 -19.13
CA LEU A 384 -18.81 14.52 -18.89
C LEU A 384 -19.67 15.04 -20.07
N LYS A 385 -20.89 15.46 -19.75
CA LYS A 385 -21.78 16.26 -20.59
C LYS A 385 -21.51 17.75 -20.35
N PHE A 386 -21.58 18.53 -21.42
CA PHE A 386 -21.36 19.98 -21.41
C PHE A 386 -19.99 20.37 -20.78
N PRO A 387 -18.88 19.77 -21.25
CA PRO A 387 -17.57 20.01 -20.65
C PRO A 387 -17.14 21.47 -20.84
N GLU A 388 -16.66 22.07 -19.77
CA GLU A 388 -16.01 23.38 -19.74
C GLU A 388 -14.56 23.22 -19.26
N TYR A 389 -13.67 24.09 -19.75
CA TYR A 389 -12.24 24.05 -19.43
C TYR A 389 -11.85 25.29 -18.66
N ILE A 390 -11.55 25.13 -17.37
CA ILE A 390 -11.23 26.25 -16.49
C ILE A 390 -9.74 26.24 -16.17
N LEU A 391 -9.04 27.30 -16.57
CA LEU A 391 -7.64 27.53 -16.24
C LEU A 391 -7.51 28.07 -14.80
N TYR A 392 -6.63 27.48 -14.01
CA TYR A 392 -6.23 27.98 -12.70
C TYR A 392 -4.72 28.07 -12.59
N GLN A 393 -4.25 29.22 -12.10
CA GLN A 393 -2.82 29.49 -11.87
C GLN A 393 -2.63 29.81 -10.38
N PRO A 394 -2.29 28.81 -9.55
CA PRO A 394 -2.00 29.05 -8.15
C PRO A 394 -0.77 29.97 -8.01
N SER A 395 -0.91 30.97 -7.14
CA SER A 395 0.18 31.86 -6.76
C SER A 395 0.45 31.81 -5.26
N SER A 396 1.72 31.70 -4.87
CA SER A 396 2.18 31.83 -3.49
C SER A 396 3.33 32.84 -3.45
N GLY A 397 3.28 33.78 -2.50
CA GLY A 397 4.30 34.83 -2.37
C GLY A 397 4.48 35.75 -3.58
N GLY A 398 3.52 35.81 -4.51
CA GLY A 398 3.63 36.58 -5.76
C GLY A 398 4.24 35.83 -6.94
N CYS A 399 4.72 34.59 -6.74
CA CYS A 399 5.21 33.72 -7.80
C CYS A 399 4.12 32.74 -8.26
N LYS A 400 4.14 32.37 -9.55
CA LYS A 400 3.28 31.31 -10.09
C LYS A 400 3.90 29.96 -9.76
N GLU A 401 3.15 29.13 -9.03
CA GLU A 401 3.61 27.80 -8.58
C GLU A 401 3.25 26.69 -9.59
N GLY A 402 2.33 26.97 -10.51
CA GLY A 402 1.91 26.03 -11.52
C GLY A 402 0.79 26.55 -12.40
N THR A 403 0.34 25.72 -13.32
CA THR A 403 -0.85 25.96 -14.14
C THR A 403 -1.61 24.65 -14.26
N VAL A 404 -2.91 24.68 -13.96
CA VAL A 404 -3.79 23.52 -14.08
C VAL A 404 -5.01 23.88 -14.91
N VAL A 405 -5.39 22.96 -15.79
CA VAL A 405 -6.65 23.04 -16.54
C VAL A 405 -7.59 21.99 -15.95
N THR A 406 -8.72 22.46 -15.44
CA THR A 406 -9.78 21.60 -14.91
C THR A 406 -10.84 21.42 -16.00
N THR A 407 -11.09 20.17 -16.39
CA THR A 407 -12.26 19.83 -17.21
C THR A 407 -13.42 19.58 -16.27
N ILE A 408 -14.47 20.39 -16.33
CA ILE A 408 -15.65 20.27 -15.46
C ILE A 408 -16.89 20.02 -16.31
N GLY A 409 -17.80 19.19 -15.81
CA GLY A 409 -18.97 18.77 -16.56
C GLY A 409 -20.06 18.14 -15.69
N PHE A 410 -21.20 17.82 -16.31
CA PHE A 410 -22.19 16.95 -15.69
C PHE A 410 -21.91 15.49 -16.03
N LEU A 411 -21.92 14.59 -15.06
CA LEU A 411 -21.85 13.15 -15.34
C LEU A 411 -22.99 12.73 -16.27
N LYS A 412 -22.69 11.87 -17.24
CA LYS A 412 -23.66 11.43 -18.24
C LYS A 412 -24.88 10.74 -17.64
N GLU A 413 -24.74 10.10 -16.49
CA GLU A 413 -25.81 9.45 -15.74
C GLU A 413 -26.57 10.41 -14.81
N ALA A 414 -26.13 11.67 -14.66
CA ALA A 414 -26.86 12.65 -13.85
C ALA A 414 -28.23 13.00 -14.48
N PRO A 415 -29.31 13.12 -13.69
CA PRO A 415 -29.34 13.15 -12.21
C PRO A 415 -29.57 11.77 -11.55
N GLN A 416 -29.54 10.67 -12.31
CA GLN A 416 -29.85 9.32 -11.80
C GLN A 416 -28.80 8.76 -10.84
N VAL A 417 -27.61 9.36 -10.81
CA VAL A 417 -26.53 9.03 -9.87
C VAL A 417 -26.28 10.20 -8.92
N ASN A 418 -26.09 9.89 -7.64
CA ASN A 418 -25.76 10.88 -6.61
C ASN A 418 -24.24 10.95 -6.42
N ILE A 419 -23.55 11.29 -7.51
CA ILE A 419 -22.10 11.32 -7.61
C ILE A 419 -21.69 12.70 -8.09
N HIS A 420 -20.68 13.27 -7.45
CA HIS A 420 -20.13 14.58 -7.74
C HIS A 420 -18.73 14.66 -7.12
N GLY A 421 -17.95 15.63 -7.57
CA GLY A 421 -16.60 15.88 -7.08
C GLY A 421 -15.53 15.74 -8.16
N PHE A 422 -14.28 15.95 -7.75
CA PHE A 422 -13.15 16.04 -8.67
C PHE A 422 -12.26 14.80 -8.62
N VAL A 423 -11.83 14.34 -9.77
CA VAL A 423 -10.81 13.30 -9.92
C VAL A 423 -9.48 14.01 -10.12
N VAL A 424 -8.60 13.92 -9.13
CA VAL A 424 -7.34 14.66 -9.08
C VAL A 424 -6.16 13.72 -9.30
N TYR A 425 -5.37 14.02 -10.32
CA TYR A 425 -4.12 13.32 -10.66
C TYR A 425 -2.91 14.16 -10.24
N HIS A 426 -1.77 13.51 -10.07
CA HIS A 426 -0.44 14.12 -9.91
C HIS A 426 0.53 13.27 -10.73
N LYS A 427 1.24 13.90 -11.68
CA LYS A 427 2.17 13.25 -12.61
C LYS A 427 1.54 12.01 -13.25
N ASN A 428 0.39 12.20 -13.90
CA ASN A 428 -0.41 11.14 -14.53
C ASN A 428 -1.02 10.10 -13.58
N ARG A 429 -0.73 10.11 -12.28
CA ARG A 429 -1.22 9.14 -11.28
C ARG A 429 -2.38 9.69 -10.47
N LEU A 430 -3.48 8.93 -10.37
CA LEU A 430 -4.66 9.27 -9.58
C LEU A 430 -4.31 9.39 -8.09
N ILE A 431 -4.64 10.50 -7.44
CA ILE A 431 -4.43 10.69 -5.99
C ILE A 431 -5.77 10.76 -5.25
N LEU A 432 -6.69 11.62 -5.71
CA LEU A 432 -8.01 11.79 -5.09
C LEU A 432 -9.13 11.43 -6.06
N PRO A 433 -9.77 10.25 -5.92
CA PRO A 433 -10.94 9.89 -6.69
C PRO A 433 -12.21 10.57 -6.14
N PHE A 434 -12.94 11.29 -7.00
CA PHE A 434 -14.23 11.93 -6.68
C PHE A 434 -14.22 12.75 -5.39
N TRP A 435 -13.19 13.59 -5.23
CA TRP A 435 -13.03 14.51 -4.12
C TRP A 435 -14.21 15.48 -4.04
N ARG A 436 -15.02 15.31 -3.00
CA ARG A 436 -16.17 16.16 -2.72
C ARG A 436 -15.71 17.44 -2.04
N VAL A 437 -15.39 18.43 -2.86
CA VAL A 437 -15.08 19.78 -2.39
C VAL A 437 -16.32 20.53 -1.91
N VAL A 438 -17.49 20.10 -2.36
CA VAL A 438 -18.78 20.69 -2.03
C VAL A 438 -19.62 19.65 -1.30
N ASN A 439 -20.20 20.02 -0.16
CA ASN A 439 -21.06 19.14 0.64
C ASN A 439 -22.40 19.84 0.86
N TYR A 440 -23.49 19.36 0.23
CA TYR A 440 -24.82 19.93 0.38
C TYR A 440 -25.85 18.90 0.85
N LEU A 441 -26.70 19.35 1.78
CA LEU A 441 -27.97 18.73 2.13
C LEU A 441 -29.03 18.91 1.01
N ASP A 442 -28.78 19.84 0.08
CA ASP A 442 -29.67 20.24 -1.01
C ASP A 442 -29.28 19.54 -2.34
N SER A 443 -30.16 19.59 -3.34
CA SER A 443 -30.01 18.97 -4.67
C SER A 443 -29.07 19.71 -5.63
N ARG A 444 -28.58 20.89 -5.24
CA ARG A 444 -27.69 21.75 -6.03
C ARG A 444 -26.31 21.12 -6.23
N CYS A 445 -25.72 21.34 -7.41
CA CYS A 445 -24.40 20.84 -7.81
C CYS A 445 -24.27 19.30 -7.87
N ARG A 446 -25.37 18.56 -7.70
CA ARG A 446 -25.37 17.10 -7.87
C ARG A 446 -25.10 16.73 -9.32
N GLY A 447 -24.25 15.73 -9.54
CA GLY A 447 -23.84 15.31 -10.87
C GLY A 447 -22.70 16.13 -11.46
N VAL A 448 -22.28 17.24 -10.85
CA VAL A 448 -21.11 17.99 -11.32
C VAL A 448 -19.84 17.25 -10.93
N ALA A 449 -19.04 16.90 -11.93
CA ALA A 449 -17.74 16.27 -11.73
C ALA A 449 -16.68 17.01 -12.54
N GLY A 450 -15.42 16.86 -12.12
CA GLY A 450 -14.31 17.40 -12.89
C GLY A 450 -13.06 16.54 -12.81
N VAL A 451 -12.15 16.75 -13.75
CA VAL A 451 -10.87 16.05 -13.84
C VAL A 451 -9.77 17.09 -13.95
N LEU A 452 -8.71 16.92 -13.16
CA LEU A 452 -7.54 17.79 -13.19
C LEU A 452 -6.26 17.05 -12.78
N GLN A 453 -5.12 17.59 -13.22
CA GLN A 453 -3.78 17.17 -12.81
C GLN A 453 -3.10 18.30 -12.03
N ALA A 454 -2.83 18.08 -10.75
CA ALA A 454 -2.34 19.08 -9.79
C ALA A 454 -0.88 18.81 -9.39
N ASP A 455 0.04 18.97 -10.35
CA ASP A 455 1.48 18.66 -10.16
C ASP A 455 2.22 19.62 -9.20
N PHE A 456 1.60 20.74 -8.85
CA PHE A 456 2.16 21.76 -7.95
C PHE A 456 1.91 21.44 -6.46
N ILE A 457 1.27 20.32 -6.14
CA ILE A 457 1.06 19.85 -4.76
C ILE A 457 1.62 18.43 -4.66
N GLU A 458 2.50 18.21 -3.68
CA GLU A 458 3.07 16.88 -3.47
C GLU A 458 2.07 15.96 -2.73
N PRO A 459 1.95 14.69 -3.18
CA PRO A 459 1.15 13.69 -2.50
C PRO A 459 1.81 13.25 -1.18
N ILE A 460 1.01 12.75 -0.23
CA ILE A 460 1.56 12.10 0.97
C ILE A 460 2.20 10.74 0.60
N HIS A 461 2.96 10.17 1.53
CA HIS A 461 3.76 8.96 1.33
C HIS A 461 3.02 7.75 0.71
N ASN A 462 1.71 7.57 0.95
CA ASN A 462 0.92 6.45 0.41
C ASN A 462 0.20 6.78 -0.92
N LYS A 463 0.38 8.00 -1.43
CA LYS A 463 -0.22 8.53 -2.68
C LYS A 463 -1.76 8.43 -2.73
N GLN A 464 -2.43 8.52 -1.58
CA GLN A 464 -3.90 8.52 -1.46
C GLN A 464 -4.47 9.86 -0.95
N ASP A 465 -3.62 10.86 -0.72
CA ASP A 465 -4.01 12.23 -0.39
C ASP A 465 -2.83 13.18 -0.75
N PHE A 466 -3.06 14.47 -0.64
CA PHE A 466 -2.03 15.50 -0.77
C PHE A 466 -1.57 16.03 0.59
N GLU A 467 -0.36 16.57 0.63
CA GLU A 467 0.12 17.32 1.79
C GLU A 467 -0.79 18.53 2.05
N ARG A 468 -1.13 18.76 3.34
CA ARG A 468 -2.06 19.82 3.76
C ARG A 468 -1.38 21.19 3.80
N THR A 469 -0.90 21.62 2.63
CA THR A 469 -0.24 22.91 2.42
C THR A 469 -1.25 24.03 2.14
N SER A 470 -0.77 25.28 2.14
CA SER A 470 -1.60 26.43 1.74
C SER A 470 -2.06 26.34 0.28
N LEU A 471 -1.26 25.71 -0.60
CA LEU A 471 -1.63 25.47 -1.99
C LEU A 471 -2.79 24.47 -2.11
N PHE A 472 -2.79 23.41 -1.31
CA PHE A 472 -3.91 22.47 -1.25
C PHE A 472 -5.21 23.15 -0.84
N GLN A 473 -5.18 23.99 0.20
CA GLN A 473 -6.35 24.74 0.66
C GLN A 473 -6.87 25.72 -0.41
N LYS A 474 -5.96 26.43 -1.10
CA LYS A 474 -6.34 27.33 -2.21
C LYS A 474 -6.98 26.57 -3.37
N LEU A 475 -6.45 25.40 -3.71
CA LEU A 475 -7.05 24.54 -4.73
C LEU A 475 -8.46 24.09 -4.30
N GLU A 476 -8.64 23.63 -3.06
CA GLU A 476 -9.96 23.25 -2.54
C GLU A 476 -10.98 24.39 -2.67
N ILE A 477 -10.60 25.60 -2.25
CA ILE A 477 -11.45 26.80 -2.38
C ILE A 477 -11.78 27.07 -3.85
N ARG A 478 -10.78 27.04 -4.73
CA ARG A 478 -11.01 27.31 -6.16
C ARG A 478 -11.94 26.26 -6.78
N LEU A 479 -11.79 24.97 -6.45
CA LEU A 479 -12.66 23.93 -6.97
C LEU A 479 -14.12 24.09 -6.48
N LYS A 480 -14.33 24.57 -5.25
CA LYS A 480 -15.66 24.95 -4.76
C LYS A 480 -16.27 26.07 -5.61
N GLU A 481 -15.51 27.14 -5.86
CA GLU A 481 -15.94 28.27 -6.69
C GLU A 481 -16.25 27.84 -8.13
N MET A 482 -15.36 27.07 -8.76
CA MET A 482 -15.56 26.52 -10.11
C MET A 482 -16.86 25.72 -10.22
N THR A 483 -17.16 24.90 -9.21
CA THR A 483 -18.39 24.10 -9.18
C THR A 483 -19.64 25.00 -9.20
N TRP A 484 -19.62 26.08 -8.43
CA TRP A 484 -20.71 27.04 -8.38
C TRP A 484 -20.83 27.86 -9.67
N GLU A 485 -19.72 28.39 -10.18
CA GLU A 485 -19.65 29.13 -11.43
C GLU A 485 -20.29 28.29 -12.56
N TYR A 486 -19.82 27.06 -12.72
CA TYR A 486 -20.33 26.11 -13.72
C TYR A 486 -21.83 25.84 -13.53
N TRP A 487 -22.27 25.54 -12.30
CA TRP A 487 -23.67 25.27 -12.00
C TRP A 487 -24.58 26.46 -12.33
N TYR A 488 -24.22 27.68 -11.92
CA TYR A 488 -25.05 28.86 -12.16
C TYR A 488 -25.10 29.24 -13.65
N ILE A 489 -23.98 29.16 -14.35
CA ILE A 489 -23.90 29.46 -15.79
C ILE A 489 -24.80 28.49 -16.57
N LEU A 490 -24.68 27.18 -16.33
CA LEU A 490 -25.49 26.19 -17.02
C LEU A 490 -26.95 26.21 -16.61
N CYS A 491 -27.28 26.44 -15.34
CA CYS A 491 -28.67 26.63 -14.94
C CYS A 491 -29.28 27.83 -15.66
N ALA A 492 -28.56 28.95 -15.78
CA ALA A 492 -29.04 30.13 -16.50
C ALA A 492 -29.28 29.84 -17.99
N ILE A 493 -28.40 29.07 -18.64
CA ILE A 493 -28.49 28.71 -20.07
C ILE A 493 -29.58 27.65 -20.33
N LEU A 494 -29.72 26.64 -19.46
CA LEU A 494 -30.71 25.58 -19.59
C LEU A 494 -32.13 26.04 -19.21
N LEU A 495 -32.27 26.99 -18.27
CA LEU A 495 -33.57 27.60 -17.96
C LEU A 495 -34.08 28.50 -19.09
N SER A 496 -33.19 29.07 -19.91
CA SER A 496 -33.57 29.84 -21.09
C SER A 496 -33.88 28.96 -22.31
N SER A 497 -33.55 27.66 -22.26
CA SER A 497 -33.79 26.67 -23.31
C SER A 497 -34.62 25.47 -22.79
N CYS A 498 -35.85 25.72 -22.33
CA CYS A 498 -36.93 24.77 -22.00
C CYS A 498 -36.61 23.34 -21.47
N TYR A 499 -37.09 23.06 -20.25
CA TYR A 499 -37.73 21.79 -19.82
C TYR A 499 -36.92 20.47 -19.90
N VAL A 500 -35.81 20.27 -19.17
CA VAL A 500 -35.30 18.88 -18.95
C VAL A 500 -34.74 18.56 -17.55
N TYR A 501 -34.17 19.48 -16.77
CA TYR A 501 -33.57 19.10 -15.48
C TYR A 501 -34.49 19.38 -14.28
N VAL A 502 -35.20 18.33 -13.84
CA VAL A 502 -36.01 18.28 -12.61
C VAL A 502 -35.07 18.39 -11.40
N GLY A 503 -34.75 19.62 -11.03
CA GLY A 503 -33.91 19.98 -9.88
C GLY A 503 -33.78 21.49 -9.69
N CYS A 504 -33.92 22.26 -10.77
CA CYS A 504 -33.89 23.73 -10.70
C CYS A 504 -35.26 24.38 -10.39
N ARG A 505 -36.31 23.60 -10.10
CA ARG A 505 -37.70 24.12 -10.03
C ARG A 505 -38.35 24.16 -8.64
N ASN A 506 -37.70 23.71 -7.58
CA ASN A 506 -38.26 23.82 -6.23
C ASN A 506 -37.32 24.61 -5.32
N ASN A 507 -37.46 25.93 -5.36
CA ASN A 507 -37.40 26.82 -4.20
C ASN A 507 -38.32 28.01 -4.47
#